data_AF-A0A2V7FNT1-F1
#
_entry.id   AF-A0A2V7FNT1-F1
#
_cell.length_a   1.000
_cell.length_b   1.000
_cell.length_c   1.000
_cell.angle_alpha   90.00
_cell.angle_beta   90.00
_cell.angle_gamma   90.00
#
_symmetry.space_group_name_H-M   'P 1'
#
loop_
_entity.id
_entity.type
_entity.pdbx_description
1 polymer ?
#
loop_
_entity_poly.entity_id
_entity_poly.type
_entity_poly.pdbx_seq_one_letter_code
_entity_poly.pdbx_strand_id
1 'polypeptide(L)' 'MKAYLLTTGTIFGLFSVWHIAELIMRWRPPASDPWFIGGVALIAVASGGLSIWAFRLWKAIGGPAA' A
#
# COMPACT_ATOMS: atom_id res chain seq x y z
N MET A 1 -6.01 -11.60 16.17
CA MET A 1 -4.88 -11.39 15.25
C MET A 1 -5.25 -11.54 13.77
N LYS A 2 -5.90 -12.65 13.35
CA LYS A 2 -6.30 -12.84 11.93
C LYS A 2 -7.19 -11.73 11.37
N ALA A 3 -8.27 -11.37 12.08
CA ALA A 3 -9.17 -10.29 11.65
C ALA A 3 -8.47 -8.92 11.56
N TYR A 4 -7.57 -8.62 12.52
CA TYR A 4 -6.76 -7.40 12.53
C TYR A 4 -5.85 -7.28 11.29
N LEU A 5 -5.19 -8.37 10.89
CA LEU A 5 -4.33 -8.36 9.71
C LEU A 5 -5.13 -8.23 8.41
N LEU A 6 -6.31 -8.84 8.35
CA LEU A 6 -7.22 -8.68 7.21
C LEU A 6 -7.68 -7.23 7.07
N THR A 7 -8.11 -6.59 8.16
CA THR A 7 -8.58 -5.20 8.13
C THR A 7 -7.45 -4.23 7.82
N THR A 8 -6.30 -4.33 8.50
CA THR A 8 -5.15 -3.45 8.25
C THR A 8 -4.59 -3.63 6.83
N GLY A 9 -4.45 -4.86 6.35
CA GLY A 9 -4.01 -5.14 4.97
C GLY A 9 -4.94 -4.52 3.93
N THR A 10 -6.26 -4.60 4.17
CA THR A 10 -7.28 -4.00 3.29
C THR A 10 -7.21 -2.47 3.31
N ILE A 11 -7.16 -1.85 4.48
CA ILE A 11 -7.08 -0.38 4.61
C ILE A 11 -5.83 0.16 3.91
N PHE A 12 -4.66 -0.42 4.18
CA PHE A 12 -3.42 0.00 3.52
C PHE A 12 -3.42 -0.29 2.02
N GLY A 13 -4.05 -1.38 1.60
CA GLY A 13 -4.21 -1.71 0.17
C GLY A 13 -5.04 -0.67 -0.56
N LEU A 14 -6.19 -0.28 0.00
CA LEU A 14 -7.05 0.78 -0.55
C LEU A 14 -6.32 2.12 -0.60
N PHE A 15 -5.59 2.47 0.47
CA PHE A 15 -4.74 3.67 0.50
C PHE A 15 -3.71 3.65 -0.62
N SER A 16 -3.00 2.53 -0.81
CA SER A 16 -2.00 2.38 -1.86
C SER A 16 -2.61 2.56 -3.24
N VAL A 17 -3.73 1.89 -3.53
CA VAL A 17 -4.44 2.00 -4.82
C VAL A 17 -4.89 3.44 -5.08
N TRP A 18 -5.43 4.13 -4.07
CA TRP A 18 -5.82 5.53 -4.20
C TRP A 18 -4.63 6.41 -4.60
N HIS A 19 -3.49 6.28 -3.92
CA HIS A 19 -2.31 7.09 -4.20
C HIS A 19 -1.69 6.76 -5.57
N ILE A 20 -1.73 5.49 -5.99
CA ILE A 20 -1.31 5.10 -7.34
C ILE A 20 -2.22 5.73 -8.39
N ALA A 21 -3.54 5.68 -8.18
CA ALA A 21 -4.51 6.29 -9.08
C ALA A 21 -4.31 7.83 -9.15
N GLU A 22 -4.06 8.47 -8.02
CA GLU A 22 -3.78 9.90 -7.95
C GLU A 22 -2.48 10.26 -8.67
N LEU A 23 -1.44 9.44 -8.53
CA LEU A 23 -0.18 9.59 -9.27
C LEU A 23 -0.40 9.49 -10.79
N ILE A 24 -1.24 8.55 -11.24
CA ILE A 24 -1.55 8.34 -12.66
C ILE A 24 -2.43 9.49 -13.21
N MET A 25 -3.52 9.84 -12.52
CA MET A 25 -4.46 10.87 -12.97
C MET A 25 -3.86 12.27 -12.95
N ARG A 26 -2.98 12.54 -11.98
CA ARG A 26 -2.29 13.83 -11.82
C ARG A 26 -0.88 13.81 -12.38
N TRP A 27 -0.56 12.82 -13.23
CA TRP A 27 0.78 12.61 -13.75
C TRP A 27 1.29 13.89 -14.42
N ARG A 28 2.36 14.45 -13.86
CA ARG A 28 3.05 15.64 -14.35
C ARG A 28 4.53 15.28 -14.49
N PRO A 29 5.30 15.90 -15.39
CA PRO A 29 6.73 15.65 -15.46
C PRO A 29 7.36 15.80 -14.07
N PRO A 30 8.20 14.87 -13.60
CA PRO A 30 8.82 14.92 -12.28
C PRO A 30 9.55 16.24 -11.98
N ALA A 31 10.06 16.88 -13.03
CA ALA A 31 10.73 18.18 -12.96
C ALA A 31 9.78 19.34 -12.61
N SER A 32 8.47 19.19 -12.80
CA SER A 32 7.48 20.22 -12.56
C SER A 32 7.01 20.27 -11.11
N ASP A 33 7.02 19.13 -10.40
CA ASP A 33 6.57 19.07 -9.01
C ASP A 33 7.16 17.85 -8.25
N PRO A 34 8.47 17.84 -8.00
CA PRO A 34 9.19 16.67 -7.49
C PRO A 34 8.76 16.27 -6.07
N TRP A 35 8.34 17.23 -5.24
CA TRP A 35 7.86 16.96 -3.88
C TRP A 35 6.52 16.23 -3.88
N PHE A 36 5.60 16.63 -4.77
CA PHE A 36 4.29 15.97 -4.91
C PHE A 36 4.47 14.52 -5.37
N ILE A 37 5.24 14.29 -6.44
CA ILE A 37 5.47 12.95 -6.99
C ILE A 37 6.23 12.07 -6.00
N GLY A 38 7.28 12.60 -5.35
CA GLY A 38 8.03 11.88 -4.34
C GLY A 38 7.17 11.50 -3.13
N GLY A 39 6.37 12.44 -2.62
CA GLY A 39 5.47 12.20 -1.48
C GLY A 39 4.40 11.16 -1.79
N VAL A 40 3.68 11.32 -2.90
CA VAL A 40 2.61 10.39 -3.32
C VAL A 40 3.19 8.99 -3.60
N ALA A 41 4.33 8.90 -4.28
CA ALA A 41 4.99 7.63 -4.55
C ALA A 41 5.45 6.93 -3.26
N LEU A 42 6.04 7.67 -2.31
CA LEU A 42 6.49 7.12 -1.04
C LEU A 42 5.32 6.56 -0.23
N ILE A 43 4.20 7.29 -0.15
CA ILE A 43 3.00 6.82 0.55
C ILE A 43 2.43 5.58 -0.14
N ALA A 44 2.35 5.57 -1.48
CA ALA A 44 1.86 4.43 -2.25
C ALA A 44 2.71 3.17 -2.00
N VAL A 45 4.04 3.30 -2.02
CA VAL A 45 4.97 2.18 -1.79
C VAL A 45 4.93 1.71 -0.34
N ALA A 46 4.95 2.62 0.63
CA ALA A 46 4.91 2.26 2.05
C ALA A 46 3.59 1.57 2.42
N SER A 47 2.46 2.12 2.00
CA SER A 47 1.14 1.52 2.21
C SER A 47 0.99 0.18 1.48
N GLY A 48 1.46 0.07 0.24
CA GLY A 48 1.48 -1.18 -0.52
C GLY A 48 2.33 -2.26 0.15
N GLY A 49 3.53 -1.89 0.62
CA GLY A 49 4.43 -2.78 1.36
C GLY A 49 3.81 -3.28 2.66
N LEU A 50 3.18 -2.40 3.45
CA LEU A 50 2.45 -2.76 4.67
C LEU A 50 1.25 -3.67 4.38
N SER A 51 0.51 -3.39 3.30
CA SER A 51 -0.61 -4.23 2.85
C SER A 51 -0.15 -5.64 2.51
N ILE A 52 0.91 -5.77 1.68
CA ILE A 52 1.51 -7.06 1.32
C ILE A 52 2.00 -7.80 2.57
N TRP A 53 2.71 -7.12 3.47
CA TRP A 53 3.18 -7.71 4.72
C TRP A 53 2.03 -8.26 5.57
N ALA A 54 0.95 -7.49 5.75
CA ALA A 54 -0.22 -7.89 6.52
C ALA A 54 -0.89 -9.14 5.92
N PHE A 55 -1.07 -9.19 4.59
CA PHE A 55 -1.65 -10.35 3.92
C PHE A 55 -0.73 -11.58 3.94
N ARG A 56 0.58 -11.40 3.84
CA ARG A 56 1.56 -12.49 4.00
C ARG A 56 1.49 -13.10 5.39
N LEU A 57 1.44 -12.26 6.43
CA LEU A 57 1.34 -12.72 7.81
C LEU A 57 -0.03 -13.36 8.09
N TRP A 58 -1.10 -12.80 7.54
CA TRP A 58 -2.46 -13.37 7.63
C TRP A 58 -2.53 -14.77 7.04
N LYS A 59 -1.89 -14.99 5.87
CA LYS A 59 -1.74 -16.32 5.25
C LYS A 59 -0.87 -17.24 6.10
N ALA A 60 0.25 -16.77 6.64
CA ALA A 60 1.14 -17.59 7.48
C ALA A 60 0.45 -18.06 8.76
N ILE A 61 -0.36 -17.21 9.40
CA ILE A 61 -1.15 -17.57 10.60
C ILE A 61 -2.36 -18.44 10.24
N GLY A 62 -2.78 -18.45 8.97
CA GLY A 62 -3.91 -19.22 8.48
C GLY A 62 -3.57 -20.52 7.76
N GLY A 63 -2.31 -20.72 7.38
CA GLY A 63 -1.80 -21.95 6.80
C GLY A 63 -1.61 -23.02 7.88
N PRO A 64 -1.64 -24.31 7.52
CA PRO A 64 -1.33 -25.36 8.47
C PRO A 64 0.07 -25.08 9.04
N ALA A 65 0.14 -25.01 10.37
CA ALA A 65 1.39 -24.89 11.10
C ALA A 65 2.38 -25.94 10.57
N ALA A 66 3.57 -25.48 10.19
CA ALA A 66 4.75 -26.32 10.15
C ALA A 66 5.18 -26.66 11.58
#